data_AF-A0A813BND2-F1
#
_entry.id   AF-A0A813BND2-F1
#
_cell.length_a   1.000
_cell.length_b   1.000
_cell.length_c   1.000
_cell.angle_alpha   90.00
_cell.angle_beta   90.00
_cell.angle_gamma   90.00
#
_symmetry.space_group_name_H-M   'P 1'
#
loop_
_entity.id
_entity.type
_entity.pdbx_description
1 polymer ?
#
loop_
_entity_poly.entity_id
_entity_poly.type
_entity_poly.pdbx_seq_one_letter_code
_entity_poly.pdbx_strand_id
1 'polypeptide(L)'
;MNSREPDHDAKQRMQRSWDVSSSRENLQILEQLSKIMNRHPAFRFRLKGISYGNGEISQRTESAFYEDFHNSFPQERMDWLQPYAHARALSLKRALNQRGISYERLDTMVQAGEANTIVVEAFL
;
A
#
# COMPACT_ATOMS: atom_id res chain seq x y z
N MET A 1 -33.53 -10.04 10.76
CA MET A 1 -32.67 -9.72 9.59
C MET A 1 -32.19 -8.29 9.73
N ASN A 2 -30.97 -8.01 9.25
CA ASN A 2 -30.26 -6.72 9.18
C ASN A 2 -29.28 -6.42 10.34
N SER A 3 -28.14 -7.12 10.31
CA SER A 3 -26.93 -6.80 11.09
C SER A 3 -25.65 -6.79 10.24
N ARG A 4 -25.76 -6.75 8.91
CA ARG A 4 -24.61 -6.83 7.98
C ARG A 4 -24.13 -5.48 7.41
N GLU A 5 -24.89 -4.40 7.56
CA GLU A 5 -24.57 -3.08 6.98
C GLU A 5 -23.47 -2.27 7.70
N PRO A 6 -23.24 -2.35 9.04
CA PRO A 6 -22.22 -1.52 9.68
C PRO A 6 -20.77 -1.96 9.38
N ASP A 7 -20.55 -3.24 9.10
CA ASP A 7 -19.22 -3.82 8.96
C ASP A 7 -18.62 -3.57 7.57
N HIS A 8 -19.45 -3.55 6.52
CA HIS A 8 -19.01 -3.27 5.16
C HIS A 8 -18.58 -1.81 4.98
N ASP A 9 -19.35 -0.85 5.52
CA ASP A 9 -18.99 0.57 5.49
C ASP A 9 -17.77 0.89 6.34
N ALA A 10 -17.56 0.18 7.44
CA ALA A 10 -16.33 0.27 8.24
C ALA A 10 -15.12 -0.25 7.45
N LYS A 11 -15.25 -1.41 6.80
CA LYS A 11 -14.21 -2.00 5.95
C LYS A 11 -13.81 -1.10 4.78
N GLN A 12 -14.78 -0.52 4.07
CA GLN A 12 -14.49 0.41 2.98
C GLN A 12 -13.83 1.70 3.46
N ARG A 13 -14.27 2.28 4.58
CA ARG A 13 -13.65 3.47 5.16
C ARG A 13 -12.22 3.20 5.59
N MET A 14 -11.99 2.04 6.20
CA MET A 14 -10.67 1.55 6.48
C MET A 14 -9.89 1.47 5.15
N GLN A 15 -10.36 0.74 4.13
CA GLN A 15 -9.65 0.58 2.84
C GLN A 15 -9.20 1.90 2.20
N ARG A 16 -10.09 2.90 2.19
CA ARG A 16 -9.78 4.24 1.67
C ARG A 16 -8.69 4.98 2.46
N SER A 17 -8.50 4.68 3.74
CA SER A 17 -7.53 5.37 4.60
C SER A 17 -6.05 5.03 4.30
N TRP A 18 -5.79 3.98 3.52
CA TRP A 18 -4.44 3.59 3.11
C TRP A 18 -4.30 3.35 1.61
N ASP A 19 -5.40 3.22 0.86
CA ASP A 19 -5.34 3.04 -0.58
C ASP A 19 -4.88 4.33 -1.26
N VAL A 20 -3.67 4.30 -1.83
CA VAL A 20 -3.10 5.46 -2.52
C VAL A 20 -3.92 5.85 -3.74
N SER A 21 -4.74 4.95 -4.30
CA SER A 21 -5.57 5.24 -5.48
C SER A 21 -6.87 6.01 -5.16
N SER A 22 -7.17 6.23 -3.88
CA SER A 22 -8.44 6.80 -3.42
C SER A 22 -8.58 8.33 -3.57
N SER A 23 -7.47 9.06 -3.79
CA SER A 23 -7.45 10.52 -3.96
C SER A 23 -7.01 10.92 -5.36
N ARG A 24 -7.65 11.93 -5.94
CA ARG A 24 -7.28 12.52 -7.23
C ARG A 24 -5.86 13.09 -7.23
N GLU A 25 -5.43 13.67 -6.12
CA GLU A 25 -4.07 14.20 -5.96
C GLU A 25 -3.03 13.08 -6.05
N ASN A 26 -3.29 11.95 -5.39
CA ASN A 26 -2.43 10.78 -5.48
C ASN A 26 -2.37 10.21 -6.89
N LEU A 27 -3.47 10.25 -7.66
CA LEU A 27 -3.46 9.78 -9.05
C LEU A 27 -2.51 10.60 -9.93
N GLN A 28 -2.42 11.92 -9.72
CA GLN A 28 -1.48 12.78 -10.44
C GLN A 28 -0.03 12.46 -10.07
N ILE A 29 0.23 12.27 -8.77
CA ILE A 29 1.55 11.85 -8.26
C ILE A 29 1.94 10.50 -8.85
N LEU A 30 1.03 9.52 -8.88
CA LEU A 30 1.24 8.19 -9.46
C LEU A 30 1.57 8.25 -10.96
N GLU A 31 0.92 9.14 -11.70
CA GLU A 31 1.23 9.35 -13.12
C GLU A 31 2.63 9.95 -13.32
N GLN A 32 3.02 10.92 -12.50
CA GLN A 32 4.37 11.49 -12.56
C GLN A 32 5.44 10.44 -12.18
N LEU A 33 5.19 9.67 -11.13
CA LEU A 33 6.06 8.59 -10.69
C LEU A 33 6.24 7.53 -11.78
N SER A 34 5.16 7.05 -12.40
CA SER A 34 5.28 6.04 -13.46
C SER A 34 6.07 6.56 -14.67
N LYS A 35 5.88 7.83 -15.05
CA LYS A 35 6.69 8.48 -16.11
C LYS A 35 8.18 8.50 -15.76
N ILE A 36 8.54 8.85 -14.52
CA ILE A 36 9.93 8.84 -14.05
C ILE A 36 10.50 7.42 -14.09
N MET A 37 9.78 6.44 -13.52
CA MET A 37 10.23 5.04 -13.47
C MET A 37 10.44 4.41 -14.85
N ASN A 38 9.60 4.78 -15.83
CA ASN A 38 9.71 4.31 -17.21
C ASN A 38 10.89 4.94 -17.97
N ARG A 39 11.26 6.19 -17.66
CA ARG A 39 12.46 6.82 -18.23
C ARG A 39 13.76 6.21 -17.70
N HIS A 40 13.68 5.49 -16.60
CA HIS A 40 14.83 4.97 -15.86
C HIS A 40 14.74 3.44 -15.67
N PRO A 41 14.70 2.63 -16.75
CA PRO A 41 14.43 1.19 -16.68
C PRO A 41 15.49 0.39 -15.89
N ALA A 42 16.72 0.90 -15.83
CA ALA A 42 17.83 0.26 -15.11
C ALA A 42 17.66 0.29 -13.58
N PHE A 43 16.83 1.20 -13.04
CA PHE A 43 16.65 1.31 -11.60
C PHE A 43 15.55 0.37 -11.11
N ARG A 44 15.77 -0.16 -9.91
CA ARG A 44 14.76 -0.72 -9.03
C ARG A 44 14.30 0.36 -8.06
N PHE A 45 13.12 0.18 -7.49
CA PHE A 45 12.52 1.14 -6.57
C PHE A 45 12.07 0.43 -5.30
N ARG A 46 12.37 1.05 -4.15
CA ARG A 46 11.89 0.62 -2.85
C ARG A 46 10.74 1.52 -2.41
N LEU A 47 9.59 0.91 -2.14
CA LEU A 47 8.37 1.53 -1.65
C LEU A 47 8.34 1.35 -0.12
N LYS A 48 8.74 2.40 0.60
CA LYS A 48 8.81 2.41 2.06
C LYS A 48 7.52 2.97 2.65
N GLY A 49 6.70 2.10 3.22
CA GLY A 49 5.58 2.53 4.04
C GLY A 49 6.06 2.99 5.41
N ILE A 50 5.67 4.20 5.82
CA ILE A 50 5.98 4.77 7.13
C ILE A 50 4.67 5.04 7.86
N SER A 51 4.57 4.63 9.12
CA SER A 51 3.40 4.89 9.96
C SER A 51 3.83 5.23 11.38
N TYR A 52 3.03 6.10 12.01
CA TYR A 52 3.11 6.33 13.44
C TYR A 52 2.31 5.27 14.20
N GLY A 53 2.93 4.71 15.25
CA GLY A 53 2.33 3.72 16.13
C GLY A 53 2.37 2.28 15.62
N ASN A 54 2.21 1.34 16.54
CA ASN A 54 1.93 -0.06 16.21
C ASN A 54 0.46 -0.17 15.82
N GLY A 55 0.14 -0.93 14.78
CA GLY A 55 -1.27 -1.22 14.45
C GLY A 55 -1.94 -2.02 15.57
N GLU A 56 -3.24 -1.84 15.75
CA GLU A 56 -4.03 -2.78 16.54
C GLU A 56 -4.08 -4.12 15.80
N ILE A 57 -3.46 -5.15 16.37
CA ILE A 57 -3.61 -6.54 15.91
C ILE A 57 -5.06 -6.94 16.21
N SER A 58 -5.91 -6.90 15.19
CA SER A 58 -7.32 -7.23 15.30
C SER A 58 -7.83 -7.92 14.05
N GLN A 59 -8.91 -8.70 14.16
CA GLN A 59 -9.61 -9.30 13.02
C GLN A 59 -10.06 -8.24 12.00
N ARG A 60 -10.29 -6.99 12.42
CA ARG A 60 -10.64 -5.89 11.52
C ARG A 60 -9.48 -5.53 10.61
N THR A 61 -8.27 -5.45 11.17
CA THR A 61 -7.00 -5.21 10.46
C THR A 61 -6.76 -6.31 9.42
N GLU A 62 -6.87 -7.57 9.82
CA GLU A 62 -6.72 -8.72 8.91
C GLU A 62 -7.74 -8.68 7.77
N SER A 63 -9.03 -8.50 8.09
CA SER A 63 -10.09 -8.44 7.08
C SER A 63 -9.94 -7.24 6.13
N ALA A 64 -9.43 -6.13 6.62
CA ALA A 64 -9.20 -4.90 5.85
C ALA A 64 -8.13 -5.10 4.77
N PHE A 65 -7.07 -5.82 5.08
CA PHE A 65 -5.92 -6.00 4.19
C PHE A 65 -5.95 -7.34 3.45
N TYR A 66 -7.01 -8.12 3.61
CA TYR A 66 -7.08 -9.48 3.06
C TYR A 66 -6.84 -9.51 1.54
N GLU A 67 -7.45 -8.61 0.77
CA GLU A 67 -7.24 -8.57 -0.69
C GLU A 67 -5.81 -8.22 -1.09
N ASP A 68 -5.12 -7.38 -0.32
CA ASP A 68 -3.74 -7.00 -0.61
C ASP A 68 -2.79 -8.17 -0.32
N PHE A 69 -2.89 -8.78 0.86
CA PHE A 69 -1.96 -9.82 1.29
C PHE A 69 -2.30 -11.23 0.79
N HIS A 70 -3.58 -11.58 0.64
CA HIS A 70 -3.97 -12.94 0.27
C HIS A 70 -4.25 -13.11 -1.22
N ASN A 71 -4.71 -12.05 -1.91
CA ASN A 71 -5.05 -12.13 -3.33
C ASN A 71 -4.00 -11.47 -4.23
N SER A 72 -3.66 -10.21 -3.94
CA SER A 72 -2.79 -9.40 -4.81
C SER A 72 -1.31 -9.75 -4.61
N PHE A 73 -0.90 -10.01 -3.38
CA PHE A 73 0.48 -10.28 -2.99
C PHE A 73 0.61 -11.48 -2.04
N PRO A 74 0.20 -12.70 -2.46
CA PRO A 74 0.17 -13.89 -1.59
C PRO A 74 1.53 -14.31 -1.02
N GLN A 75 2.62 -13.79 -1.59
CA GLN A 75 3.99 -14.06 -1.14
C GLN A 75 4.43 -13.14 0.01
N GLU A 76 3.77 -12.00 0.19
CA GLU A 76 4.10 -11.00 1.21
C GLU A 76 3.50 -11.43 2.54
N ARG A 77 4.31 -11.49 3.60
CA ARG A 77 3.80 -11.75 4.96
C ARG A 77 3.38 -10.43 5.60
N MET A 78 2.13 -10.35 6.06
CA MET A 78 1.62 -9.16 6.75
C MET A 78 2.50 -8.82 7.95
N ASP A 79 2.91 -7.55 8.02
CA ASP A 79 3.59 -7.02 9.21
C ASP A 79 2.51 -6.66 10.23
N TRP A 80 2.34 -7.50 11.24
CA TRP A 80 1.33 -7.31 12.28
C TRP A 80 1.65 -6.16 13.24
N LEU A 81 2.92 -5.73 13.31
CA LEU A 81 3.31 -4.58 14.12
C LEU A 81 2.93 -3.29 13.41
N GLN A 82 3.07 -3.23 12.09
CA GLN A 82 2.79 -2.04 11.29
C GLN A 82 1.97 -2.33 10.02
N PRO A 83 0.75 -2.87 10.17
CA PRO A 83 -0.05 -3.35 9.05
C PRO A 83 -0.47 -2.21 8.11
N TYR A 84 -0.73 -1.02 8.66
CA TYR A 84 -1.07 0.17 7.87
C TYR A 84 0.10 0.67 7.00
N ALA A 85 1.32 0.65 7.53
CA ALA A 85 2.50 1.02 6.76
C ALA A 85 2.71 0.05 5.59
N HIS A 86 2.62 -1.25 5.89
CA HIS A 86 2.78 -2.30 4.89
C HIS A 86 1.71 -2.21 3.80
N ALA A 87 0.44 -2.03 4.17
CA ALA A 87 -0.65 -1.91 3.22
C ALA A 87 -0.53 -0.68 2.30
N ARG A 88 -0.07 0.47 2.81
CA ARG A 88 0.23 1.65 1.96
C ARG A 88 1.28 1.32 0.90
N ALA A 89 2.35 0.62 1.29
CA ALA A 89 3.40 0.20 0.37
C ALA A 89 2.87 -0.77 -0.71
N LEU A 90 2.04 -1.74 -0.33
CA LEU A 90 1.44 -2.70 -1.27
C LEU A 90 0.40 -2.06 -2.19
N SER A 91 -0.43 -1.14 -1.67
CA SER A 91 -1.36 -0.37 -2.48
C SER A 91 -0.62 0.43 -3.55
N LEU A 92 0.49 1.08 -3.21
CA LEU A 92 1.34 1.76 -4.19
C LEU A 92 1.96 0.79 -5.20
N LYS A 93 2.47 -0.36 -4.74
CA LYS A 93 3.01 -1.41 -5.62
C LYS A 93 1.99 -1.84 -6.67
N ARG A 94 0.73 -2.08 -6.26
CA ARG A 94 -0.38 -2.41 -7.17
C ARG A 94 -0.68 -1.27 -8.14
N ALA A 95 -0.80 -0.05 -7.65
CA ALA A 95 -1.15 1.11 -8.48
C ALA A 95 -0.10 1.42 -9.55
N LEU A 96 1.18 1.22 -9.24
CA LEU A 96 2.30 1.34 -10.19
C LEU A 96 2.32 0.19 -11.20
N ASN A 97 2.00 -1.03 -10.77
CA ASN A 97 1.91 -2.17 -11.69
C ASN A 97 0.77 -2.03 -12.70
N GLN A 98 -0.40 -1.55 -12.27
CA GLN A 98 -1.50 -1.18 -13.18
C GLN A 98 -1.10 -0.11 -14.20
N ARG A 99 0.01 0.61 -13.98
CA ARG A 99 0.60 1.61 -14.88
C ARG A 99 1.78 1.07 -15.70
N GLY A 100 2.00 -0.24 -15.69
CA GLY A 100 3.01 -0.91 -16.50
C GLY A 100 4.38 -1.08 -15.84
N ILE A 101 4.53 -0.77 -14.55
CA ILE A 101 5.79 -1.00 -13.83
C ILE A 101 5.85 -2.47 -13.35
N SER A 102 6.87 -3.22 -13.76
CA SER A 102 7.06 -4.61 -13.33
C SER A 102 7.22 -4.71 -11.81
N TYR A 103 6.58 -5.71 -11.18
CA TYR A 103 6.73 -5.97 -9.75
C TYR A 103 8.17 -6.30 -9.34
N GLU A 104 8.97 -6.87 -10.23
CA GLU A 104 10.39 -7.18 -9.99
C GLU A 104 11.24 -5.92 -9.78
N ARG A 105 10.75 -4.77 -10.26
CA ARG A 105 11.37 -3.46 -10.07
C ARG A 105 10.89 -2.77 -8.80
N LEU A 106 10.00 -3.38 -8.03
CA LEU A 106 9.32 -2.77 -6.89
C LEU A 106 9.48 -3.62 -5.62
N ASP A 107 10.43 -3.22 -4.78
CA ASP A 107 10.63 -3.79 -3.46
C ASP A 107 9.77 -3.03 -2.44
N THR A 108 9.24 -3.72 -1.43
CA THR A 108 8.45 -3.14 -0.33
C THR A 108 9.25 -3.15 0.96
N MET A 109 9.08 -2.12 1.78
CA MET A 109 9.69 -2.05 3.10
C MET A 109 8.76 -1.32 4.06
N VAL A 110 8.83 -1.69 5.33
CA VAL A 110 8.07 -1.09 6.42
C VAL A 110 9.04 -0.42 7.38
N GLN A 111 8.71 0.79 7.82
CA GLN A 111 9.52 1.55 8.77
C GLN A 111 8.63 2.30 9.78
N ALA A 112 8.97 2.19 11.07
CA ALA A 112 8.36 3.03 12.09
C ALA A 112 8.77 4.49 11.89
N GLY A 113 7.83 5.42 12.04
CA GLY A 113 8.15 6.85 11.98
C GLY A 113 7.12 7.72 12.67
N GLU A 114 7.34 9.03 12.64
CA GLU A 114 6.44 10.02 13.28
C GLU A 114 5.29 10.46 12.37
N ALA A 115 5.27 9.99 11.12
CA ALA A 115 4.29 10.37 10.11
C ALA A 115 3.73 9.17 9.36
N ASN A 116 2.51 9.32 8.86
CA ASN A 116 1.87 8.35 7.96
C ASN A 116 2.17 8.76 6.51
N THR A 117 3.22 8.17 5.92
CA THR A 117 3.68 8.57 4.58
C THR A 117 4.25 7.37 3.80
N ILE A 118 4.53 7.58 2.52
CA ILE A 118 5.26 6.64 1.67
C ILE A 118 6.45 7.33 1.04
N VAL A 119 7.61 6.67 1.09
CA VAL A 119 8.83 7.13 0.44
C VAL A 119 9.17 6.17 -0.70
N VAL A 120 9.53 6.74 -1.85
CA VAL A 120 9.99 5.98 -3.02
C VAL A 120 11.48 6.26 -3.21
N GLU A 121 12.29 5.22 -3.09
CA GLU A 121 13.75 5.32 -3.26
C GLU A 121 14.19 4.55 -4.50
N ALA A 122 14.95 5.19 -5.38
CA ALA A 122 15.59 4.53 -6.51
C ALA A 122 16.93 3.93 -6.08
N PHE A 123 17.21 2.71 -6.53
CA PHE A 123 18.49 2.04 -6.32
C PHE A 123 18.85 1.15 -7.53
N LEU A 124 20.13 0.76 -7.61
CA LEU A 124 20.68 -0.12 -8.65
C LEU A 124 20.62 -1.58 -8.19
#